data_AF-A0A1H1PGY8-F1
#
_entry.id   AF-A0A1H1PGY8-F1
#
_cell.length_a   1.000
_cell.length_b   1.000
_cell.length_c   1.000
_cell.angle_alpha   90.00
_cell.angle_beta   90.00
_cell.angle_gamma   90.00
#
_symmetry.space_group_name_H-M   'P 1'
#
loop_
_entity.id
_entity.type
_entity.pdbx_description
1 polymer ?
#
loop_
_entity_poly.entity_id
_entity_poly.type
_entity_poly.pdbx_seq_one_letter_code
_entity_poly.pdbx_strand_id
1 'polypeptide(L)'
;MAHLTKSNLGKLCQKLKINNEIDLDIFVNNIYNDKEIYYILNRIEIEYLFKYKMMLDNEDEFFAEYFEKVAEKEDSKTFVFNKGGKMKYHLSSNCKLLKKDYLDFAIPQDIQDLGDKNIEEYRDWFRDNNFADRFKNKTIGKDLIIKAFNDKYTKEPYNIKKIEDNSNLLIVEIPNSSIRYIEKEYNKVEFINKITELKKQFQNIFQCKISRKLSKFKYLLKMSDLEIQQKIDEVFVEGFTKNYGIENLKEKFKASKGIVYEIISLLLEYIRWNYKANEKDFNILTLEKFGLECCISCEKESKNVLQHRV
;
A
#
# COMPACT_ATOMS: atom_id res chain seq x y z
N MET A 1 -5.34 -25.05 -0.21
CA MET A 1 -5.74 -23.81 -0.89
C MET A 1 -5.51 -22.66 0.07
N ALA A 2 -5.08 -21.51 -0.46
CA ALA A 2 -4.79 -20.32 0.33
C ALA A 2 -5.47 -19.08 -0.28
N HIS A 3 -5.76 -18.10 0.58
CA HIS A 3 -6.38 -16.85 0.22
C HIS A 3 -5.49 -15.68 0.61
N LEU A 4 -5.49 -14.64 -0.23
CA LEU A 4 -4.79 -13.38 0.02
C LEU A 4 -5.81 -12.25 0.19
N THR A 5 -5.50 -11.31 1.10
CA THR A 5 -6.23 -10.04 1.12
C THR A 5 -5.90 -9.24 -0.13
N LYS A 6 -6.81 -8.35 -0.55
CA LYS A 6 -6.58 -7.40 -1.67
C LYS A 6 -5.27 -6.62 -1.49
N SER A 7 -4.96 -6.23 -0.26
CA SER A 7 -3.73 -5.50 0.09
C SER A 7 -2.48 -6.36 0.00
N ASN A 8 -2.54 -7.61 0.46
CA ASN A 8 -1.40 -8.52 0.32
C ASN A 8 -1.15 -8.87 -1.14
N LEU A 9 -2.19 -9.15 -1.94
CA LEU A 9 -2.01 -9.41 -3.37
C LEU A 9 -1.41 -8.19 -4.09
N GLY A 10 -1.92 -6.98 -3.82
CA GLY A 10 -1.38 -5.75 -4.40
C GLY A 10 0.09 -5.51 -3.99
N LYS A 11 0.42 -5.66 -2.71
CA LYS A 11 1.81 -5.52 -2.23
C LYS A 11 2.75 -6.55 -2.83
N LEU A 12 2.29 -7.79 -3.02
CA LEU A 12 3.06 -8.86 -3.65
C LEU A 12 3.42 -8.45 -5.08
N CYS A 13 2.40 -8.07 -5.86
CA CYS A 13 2.59 -7.62 -7.24
C CYS A 13 3.47 -6.37 -7.36
N GLN A 14 3.50 -5.48 -6.36
CA GLN A 14 4.42 -4.33 -6.38
C GLN A 14 5.87 -4.74 -6.17
N LYS A 15 6.14 -5.78 -5.36
CA LYS A 15 7.49 -6.22 -5.00
C LYS A 15 8.14 -7.17 -6.00
N LEU A 16 7.34 -7.93 -6.75
CA LEU A 16 7.87 -8.83 -7.79
C LEU A 16 8.45 -8.03 -8.95
N LYS A 17 9.61 -8.44 -9.47
CA LYS A 17 10.21 -7.85 -10.67
C LYS A 17 9.84 -8.65 -11.92
N ILE A 18 9.71 -7.93 -13.03
CA ILE A 18 9.62 -8.50 -14.36
C ILE A 18 10.82 -8.00 -15.14
N ASN A 19 11.53 -8.90 -15.80
CA ASN A 19 12.69 -8.56 -16.62
C ASN A 19 12.31 -8.05 -18.02
N ASN A 20 11.08 -8.33 -18.46
CA ASN A 20 10.56 -7.98 -19.77
C ASN A 20 9.75 -6.68 -19.74
N GLU A 21 9.92 -5.85 -20.76
CA GLU A 21 9.10 -4.65 -20.94
C GLU A 21 7.72 -5.02 -21.49
N ILE A 22 6.68 -4.43 -20.92
CA ILE A 22 5.30 -4.61 -21.38
C ILE A 22 5.01 -3.56 -22.44
N ASP A 23 5.02 -3.99 -23.70
CA ASP A 23 4.69 -3.13 -24.84
C ASP A 23 3.16 -2.90 -24.96
N LEU A 24 2.78 -2.10 -25.96
CA LEU A 24 1.39 -1.74 -26.21
C LEU A 24 0.52 -2.97 -26.56
N ASP A 25 1.06 -3.92 -27.31
CA ASP A 25 0.30 -5.08 -27.77
C ASP A 25 0.06 -6.05 -26.60
N ILE A 26 1.08 -6.28 -25.77
CA ILE A 26 0.92 -7.03 -24.52
C ILE A 26 -0.10 -6.33 -23.62
N PHE A 27 -0.03 -5.00 -23.47
CA PHE A 27 -0.99 -4.24 -22.66
C PHE A 27 -2.43 -4.41 -23.15
N VAL A 28 -2.67 -4.20 -24.44
CA VAL A 28 -4.02 -4.27 -25.03
C VAL A 28 -4.62 -5.67 -24.90
N ASN A 29 -3.79 -6.70 -25.08
CA ASN A 29 -4.24 -8.09 -25.05
C ASN A 29 -4.40 -8.64 -23.61
N ASN A 30 -3.61 -8.16 -22.65
CA ASN A 30 -3.56 -8.74 -21.31
C ASN A 30 -4.11 -7.88 -20.18
N ILE A 31 -4.19 -6.55 -20.35
CA ILE A 31 -4.62 -5.63 -19.29
C ILE A 31 -5.95 -4.99 -19.65
N TYR A 32 -5.98 -4.17 -20.71
CA TYR A 32 -7.19 -3.45 -21.11
C TYR A 32 -7.09 -2.97 -22.56
N ASN A 33 -8.13 -3.24 -23.35
CA ASN A 33 -8.18 -2.90 -24.77
C ASN A 33 -8.45 -1.41 -25.02
N ASP A 34 -7.54 -0.54 -24.59
CA ASP A 34 -7.55 0.90 -24.85
C ASP A 34 -6.12 1.46 -24.89
N LYS A 35 -5.67 1.79 -26.10
CA LYS A 35 -4.31 2.29 -26.35
C LYS A 35 -4.02 3.63 -25.67
N GLU A 36 -5.04 4.46 -25.43
CA GLU A 36 -4.82 5.76 -24.79
C GLU A 36 -4.42 5.61 -23.32
N ILE A 37 -4.99 4.62 -22.63
CA ILE A 37 -4.64 4.33 -21.23
C ILE A 37 -3.18 3.94 -21.11
N TYR A 38 -2.66 3.12 -22.04
CA TYR A 38 -1.24 2.79 -22.10
C TYR A 38 -0.36 4.04 -22.09
N TYR A 39 -0.68 5.04 -22.91
CA TYR A 39 0.08 6.28 -22.98
C TYR A 39 -0.14 7.22 -21.78
N ILE A 40 -1.18 7.04 -20.97
CA ILE A 40 -1.40 7.79 -19.73
C ILE A 40 -0.55 7.22 -18.59
N LEU A 41 -0.39 5.90 -18.53
CA LEU A 41 0.36 5.20 -17.49
C LEU A 41 1.87 5.21 -17.74
N ASN A 42 2.67 5.12 -16.68
CA ASN A 42 4.10 4.86 -16.81
C ASN A 42 4.40 3.34 -16.80
N ARG A 43 5.65 2.98 -17.09
CA ARG A 43 6.09 1.59 -17.16
C ARG A 43 5.82 0.81 -15.87
N ILE A 44 6.14 1.40 -14.71
CA ILE A 44 5.94 0.75 -13.40
C ILE A 44 4.45 0.45 -13.15
N GLU A 45 3.56 1.34 -13.57
CA GLU A 45 2.11 1.20 -13.42
C GLU A 45 1.55 0.11 -14.32
N ILE A 46 2.04 0.04 -15.56
CA ILE A 46 1.70 -1.02 -16.51
C ILE A 46 2.19 -2.38 -15.99
N GLU A 47 3.45 -2.47 -15.57
CA GLU A 47 4.03 -3.68 -14.97
C GLU A 47 3.22 -4.14 -13.77
N TYR A 48 2.79 -3.22 -12.91
CA TYR A 48 1.96 -3.55 -11.76
C TYR A 48 0.61 -4.18 -12.15
N LEU A 49 -0.10 -3.59 -13.12
CA LEU A 49 -1.37 -4.13 -13.62
C LEU A 49 -1.18 -5.51 -14.28
N PHE A 50 -0.10 -5.67 -15.05
CA PHE A 50 0.25 -6.95 -15.68
C PHE A 50 0.45 -8.05 -14.64
N LYS A 51 1.32 -7.81 -13.64
CA LYS A 51 1.59 -8.75 -12.53
C LYS A 51 0.31 -9.14 -11.81
N TYR A 52 -0.54 -8.15 -11.53
CA TYR A 52 -1.79 -8.37 -10.84
C TYR A 52 -2.74 -9.29 -11.63
N LYS A 53 -2.85 -9.08 -12.95
CA LYS A 53 -3.64 -9.95 -13.84
C LYS A 53 -3.06 -11.35 -13.90
N MET A 54 -1.76 -11.49 -14.15
CA MET A 54 -1.09 -12.80 -14.30
C MET A 54 -1.22 -13.67 -13.04
N MET A 55 -1.03 -13.07 -11.86
CA MET A 55 -1.24 -13.76 -10.57
C MET A 55 -2.66 -14.31 -10.40
N LEU A 56 -3.67 -13.66 -10.98
CA LEU A 56 -5.06 -14.12 -10.91
C LEU A 56 -5.39 -15.16 -11.99
N ASP A 57 -4.83 -14.99 -13.18
CA ASP A 57 -5.04 -15.84 -14.34
C ASP A 57 -4.37 -17.21 -14.17
N ASN A 58 -3.03 -17.24 -14.19
CA ASN A 58 -2.23 -18.46 -14.09
C ASN A 58 -1.02 -18.26 -13.15
N GLU A 59 -1.21 -18.58 -11.87
CA GLU A 59 -0.18 -18.34 -10.85
C GLU A 59 1.07 -19.21 -11.04
N ASP A 60 0.93 -20.42 -11.57
CA ASP A 60 2.03 -21.38 -11.69
C ASP A 60 2.95 -21.00 -12.86
N GLU A 61 2.38 -20.59 -14.00
CA GLU A 61 3.12 -20.06 -15.13
C GLU A 61 3.82 -18.75 -14.76
N PHE A 62 3.10 -17.84 -14.08
CA PHE A 62 3.67 -16.60 -13.61
C PHE A 62 4.80 -16.83 -12.58
N PHE A 63 4.65 -17.82 -11.69
CA PHE A 63 5.71 -18.23 -10.78
C PHE A 63 6.93 -18.73 -11.54
N ALA A 64 6.75 -19.62 -12.52
CA ALA A 64 7.85 -20.22 -13.27
C ALA A 64 8.67 -19.15 -14.03
N GLU A 65 8.00 -18.14 -14.58
CA GLU A 65 8.63 -17.13 -15.42
C GLU A 65 9.23 -15.96 -14.62
N TYR A 66 8.63 -15.57 -13.48
CA TYR A 66 8.96 -14.30 -12.78
C TYR A 66 9.31 -14.49 -11.29
N PHE A 67 9.80 -15.66 -10.91
CA PHE A 67 10.13 -15.95 -9.52
C PHE A 67 11.15 -14.97 -8.91
N GLU A 68 10.72 -14.23 -7.90
CA GLU A 68 11.61 -13.53 -6.97
C GLU A 68 11.07 -13.69 -5.55
N LYS A 69 11.94 -14.07 -4.60
CA LYS A 69 11.55 -14.16 -3.21
C LYS A 69 11.35 -12.75 -2.66
N VAL A 70 10.15 -12.49 -2.16
CA VAL A 70 9.80 -11.22 -1.55
C VAL A 70 10.51 -11.10 -0.21
N ALA A 71 11.35 -10.07 -0.08
CA ALA A 71 12.00 -9.75 1.18
C ALA A 71 10.98 -9.41 2.27
N GLU A 72 11.33 -9.83 3.49
CA GLU A 72 10.59 -9.51 4.71
C GLU A 72 10.51 -7.99 4.88
N LYS A 73 9.36 -7.51 5.36
CA LYS A 73 9.21 -6.09 5.63
C LYS A 73 10.07 -5.77 6.85
N GLU A 74 10.99 -4.82 6.70
CA GLU A 74 11.73 -4.28 7.84
C GLU A 74 10.81 -3.52 8.78
N ASP A 75 11.19 -3.46 10.05
CA ASP A 75 10.50 -2.69 11.06
C ASP A 75 10.62 -1.20 10.73
N SER A 76 9.49 -0.53 10.55
CA SER A 76 9.49 0.91 10.28
C SER A 76 9.85 1.74 11.51
N LYS A 77 9.84 1.15 12.72
CA LYS A 77 10.13 1.81 14.01
C LYS A 77 9.21 2.98 14.37
N THR A 78 8.19 3.21 13.55
CA THR A 78 7.19 4.27 13.73
C THR A 78 6.00 3.83 14.58
N PHE A 79 5.83 2.52 14.81
CA PHE A 79 4.65 1.95 15.45
C PHE A 79 5.01 0.94 16.53
N VAL A 80 4.13 0.80 17.52
CA VAL A 80 4.31 -0.10 18.66
C VAL A 80 4.21 -1.57 18.24
N PHE A 81 3.19 -1.94 17.45
CA PHE A 81 2.91 -3.34 17.12
C PHE A 81 3.40 -3.77 15.74
N ASN A 82 3.41 -2.88 14.75
CA ASN A 82 3.95 -3.17 13.42
C ASN A 82 5.49 -3.24 13.46
N LYS A 83 6.02 -4.42 13.73
CA LYS A 83 7.45 -4.77 13.72
C LYS A 83 7.95 -5.31 12.36
N GLY A 84 7.22 -5.06 11.28
CA GLY A 84 7.53 -5.68 9.99
C GLY A 84 7.13 -7.15 9.92
N GLY A 85 7.91 -7.94 9.18
CA GLY A 85 7.72 -9.39 8.98
C GLY A 85 7.26 -9.79 7.58
N LYS A 86 7.03 -11.09 7.38
CA LYS A 86 6.57 -11.64 6.10
C LYS A 86 5.11 -11.32 5.85
N MET A 87 4.78 -11.25 4.57
CA MET A 87 3.41 -11.17 4.12
C MET A 87 2.66 -12.47 4.45
N LYS A 88 1.38 -12.36 4.82
CA LYS A 88 0.59 -13.48 5.31
C LYS A 88 -0.41 -13.99 4.28
N TYR A 89 -0.58 -15.31 4.20
CA TYR A 89 -1.70 -15.96 3.52
C TYR A 89 -2.63 -16.65 4.52
N HIS A 90 -3.88 -16.93 4.11
CA HIS A 90 -4.90 -17.53 4.97
C HIS A 90 -5.39 -18.85 4.38
N LEU A 91 -5.68 -19.85 5.22
CA LEU A 91 -6.20 -21.16 4.75
C LEU A 91 -7.72 -21.19 4.58
N SER A 92 -8.42 -20.13 5.02
CA SER A 92 -9.86 -20.01 4.89
C SER A 92 -10.29 -18.57 4.68
N SER A 93 -11.26 -18.37 3.79
CA SER A 93 -11.98 -17.10 3.58
C SER A 93 -12.74 -16.62 4.82
N ASN A 94 -12.96 -17.50 5.79
CA ASN A 94 -13.62 -17.21 7.08
C ASN A 94 -12.64 -16.91 8.22
N CYS A 95 -11.34 -16.84 7.97
CA CYS A 95 -10.35 -16.53 9.00
C CYS A 95 -10.67 -15.19 9.69
N LYS A 96 -10.75 -15.18 11.02
CA LYS A 96 -11.06 -13.99 11.83
C LYS A 96 -10.10 -12.83 11.57
N LEU A 97 -8.82 -13.15 11.33
CA LEU A 97 -7.78 -12.15 11.06
C LEU A 97 -7.78 -11.61 9.63
N LEU A 98 -8.52 -12.24 8.71
CA LEU A 98 -8.69 -11.75 7.34
C LEU A 98 -9.52 -10.45 7.30
N LYS A 99 -10.52 -10.35 8.18
CA LYS A 99 -11.51 -9.25 8.21
C LYS A 99 -11.31 -8.26 9.37
N LYS A 100 -10.32 -8.48 10.24
CA LYS A 100 -10.12 -7.69 11.45
C LYS A 100 -9.34 -6.41 11.16
N ASP A 101 -9.83 -5.27 11.61
CA ASP A 101 -9.06 -4.02 11.65
C ASP A 101 -7.92 -4.11 12.67
N TYR A 102 -6.78 -3.51 12.34
CA TYR A 102 -5.61 -3.48 13.21
C TYR A 102 -5.48 -2.09 13.81
N LEU A 103 -5.62 -2.01 15.13
CA LEU A 103 -5.26 -0.80 15.85
C LEU A 103 -3.75 -0.84 16.14
N ASP A 104 -3.05 0.23 15.81
CA ASP A 104 -1.66 0.43 16.18
C ASP A 104 -1.47 1.80 16.84
N PHE A 105 -0.31 2.01 17.42
CA PHE A 105 0.02 3.20 18.19
C PHE A 105 1.33 3.76 17.67
N ALA A 106 1.34 5.06 17.40
CA ALA A 106 2.52 5.72 16.88
C ALA A 106 3.55 5.94 18.00
N ILE A 107 4.81 5.77 17.64
CA ILE A 107 5.95 6.10 18.48
C ILE A 107 6.31 7.56 18.18
N PRO A 108 6.36 8.45 19.18
CA PRO A 108 6.77 9.84 18.98
C PRO A 108 8.11 9.97 18.27
N GLN A 109 8.24 10.97 17.39
CA GLN A 109 9.49 11.21 16.65
C GLN A 109 10.67 11.42 17.60
N ASP A 110 10.46 12.15 18.69
CA ASP A 110 11.48 12.37 19.72
C ASP A 110 12.02 11.05 20.32
N ILE A 111 11.19 9.99 20.43
CA ILE A 111 11.65 8.66 20.87
C ILE A 111 12.39 7.93 19.75
N GLN A 112 11.93 8.07 18.52
CA GLN A 112 12.60 7.47 17.36
C GLN A 112 14.01 8.04 17.19
N ASP A 113 14.18 9.35 17.42
CA ASP A 113 15.45 10.06 17.31
C ASP A 113 16.46 9.65 18.41
N LEU A 114 15.98 9.15 19.56
CA LEU A 114 16.82 8.58 20.63
C LEU A 114 17.35 7.17 20.29
N GLY A 115 16.91 6.56 19.19
CA GLY A 115 17.43 5.31 18.65
C GLY A 115 16.75 4.02 19.16
N ASP A 116 17.18 2.91 18.58
CA ASP A 116 16.50 1.60 18.65
C ASP A 116 16.25 1.08 20.06
N LYS A 117 17.17 1.33 20.98
CA LYS A 117 17.03 0.91 22.39
C LYS A 117 15.82 1.57 23.05
N ASN A 118 15.62 2.86 22.80
CA ASN A 118 14.52 3.65 23.37
C ASN A 118 13.19 3.30 22.70
N ILE A 119 13.21 2.93 21.42
CA ILE A 119 12.05 2.41 20.70
C ILE A 119 11.54 1.10 21.31
N GLU A 120 12.44 0.14 21.58
CA GLU A 120 12.04 -1.11 22.24
C GLU A 120 11.58 -0.87 23.68
N GLU A 121 12.27 0.00 24.44
CA GLU A 121 11.82 0.35 25.78
C GLU A 121 10.42 0.98 25.79
N TYR A 122 10.13 1.83 24.79
CA TYR A 122 8.80 2.40 24.62
C TYR A 122 7.75 1.32 24.33
N ARG A 123 8.07 0.36 23.47
CA ARG A 123 7.20 -0.77 23.14
C ARG A 123 6.94 -1.67 24.34
N ASP A 124 7.95 -1.91 25.16
CA ASP A 124 7.83 -2.69 26.39
C ASP A 124 6.93 -1.96 27.38
N TRP A 125 7.24 -0.70 27.67
CA TRP A 125 6.40 0.14 28.53
C TRP A 125 4.94 0.18 28.07
N PHE A 126 4.70 0.31 26.77
CA PHE A 126 3.35 0.35 26.21
C PHE A 126 2.60 -0.97 26.43
N ARG A 127 3.29 -2.10 26.25
CA ARG A 127 2.75 -3.45 26.46
C ARG A 127 2.50 -3.74 27.94
N ASP A 128 3.43 -3.38 28.81
CA ASP A 128 3.34 -3.61 30.26
C ASP A 128 2.15 -2.88 30.89
N ASN A 129 1.82 -1.69 30.37
CA ASN A 129 0.66 -0.92 30.81
C ASN A 129 -0.68 -1.40 30.21
N ASN A 130 -0.61 -2.37 29.31
CA ASN A 130 -1.72 -2.93 28.55
C ASN A 130 -2.62 -1.87 27.89
N PHE A 131 -2.02 -0.80 27.36
CA PHE A 131 -2.77 0.33 26.82
C PHE A 131 -3.64 -0.09 25.62
N ALA A 132 -3.16 -1.01 24.78
CA ALA A 132 -3.89 -1.45 23.59
C ALA A 132 -5.24 -2.11 23.92
N ASP A 133 -5.24 -3.12 24.80
CA ASP A 133 -6.48 -3.82 25.16
C ASP A 133 -7.42 -2.89 25.93
N ARG A 134 -6.87 -2.09 26.85
CA ARG A 134 -7.65 -1.13 27.63
C ARG A 134 -8.31 -0.08 26.75
N PHE A 135 -7.60 0.44 25.76
CA PHE A 135 -8.12 1.41 24.81
C PHE A 135 -9.18 0.78 23.90
N LYS A 136 -8.91 -0.42 23.38
CA LYS A 136 -9.85 -1.16 22.52
C LYS A 136 -11.16 -1.49 23.24
N ASN A 137 -11.09 -1.85 24.52
CA ASN A 137 -12.24 -2.12 25.36
C ASN A 137 -12.93 -0.84 25.89
N LYS A 138 -12.51 0.35 25.43
CA LYS A 138 -13.01 1.67 25.85
C LYS A 138 -12.90 1.93 27.36
N THR A 139 -11.99 1.24 28.03
CA THR A 139 -11.74 1.43 29.47
C THR A 139 -10.85 2.65 29.75
N ILE A 140 -10.06 3.06 28.75
CA ILE A 140 -9.25 4.28 28.78
C ILE A 140 -9.44 5.08 27.49
N GLY A 141 -9.36 6.41 27.61
CA GLY A 141 -9.28 7.33 26.48
C GLY A 141 -7.85 7.66 26.08
N LYS A 142 -7.70 8.47 25.03
CA LYS A 142 -6.40 8.94 24.52
C LYS A 142 -5.62 9.72 25.57
N ASP A 143 -6.33 10.52 26.37
CA ASP A 143 -5.75 11.42 27.37
C ASP A 143 -5.01 10.68 28.47
N LEU A 144 -5.48 9.47 28.84
CA LEU A 144 -4.79 8.65 29.84
C LEU A 144 -3.45 8.11 29.32
N ILE A 145 -3.37 7.79 28.03
CA ILE A 145 -2.13 7.34 27.39
C ILE A 145 -1.17 8.52 27.28
N ILE A 146 -1.65 9.71 26.87
CA ILE A 146 -0.86 10.94 26.78
C ILE A 146 -0.36 11.37 28.16
N LYS A 147 -1.19 11.28 29.19
CA LYS A 147 -0.79 11.58 30.57
C LYS A 147 0.31 10.64 31.05
N ALA A 148 0.13 9.33 30.88
CA ALA A 148 1.13 8.34 31.26
C ALA A 148 2.44 8.52 30.47
N PHE A 149 2.35 8.90 29.19
CA PHE A 149 3.48 9.27 28.37
C PHE A 149 4.23 10.45 28.97
N ASN A 150 3.52 11.56 29.19
CA ASN A 150 4.09 12.78 29.72
C ASN A 150 4.73 12.54 31.08
N ASP A 151 4.11 11.75 31.95
CA ASP A 151 4.61 11.46 33.30
C ASP A 151 5.95 10.71 33.31
N LYS A 152 6.20 9.85 32.30
CA LYS A 152 7.43 9.06 32.16
C LYS A 152 8.50 9.77 31.32
N TYR A 153 8.15 10.25 30.13
CA TYR A 153 9.13 10.63 29.10
C TYR A 153 9.48 12.13 29.11
N THR A 154 8.72 13.00 29.79
CA THR A 154 9.10 14.42 29.91
C THR A 154 10.17 14.68 30.98
N LYS A 155 10.52 13.65 31.75
CA LYS A 155 11.52 13.72 32.83
C LYS A 155 12.85 13.12 32.36
N GLU A 156 13.91 13.43 33.10
CA GLU A 156 15.20 12.75 32.96
C GLU A 156 15.03 11.23 33.04
N PRO A 157 15.71 10.44 32.20
CA PRO A 157 16.79 10.81 31.26
C PRO A 157 16.35 11.20 29.83
N TYR A 158 15.05 11.19 29.52
CA TYR A 158 14.57 11.35 28.13
C TYR A 158 14.33 12.81 27.74
N ASN A 159 13.83 13.62 28.68
CA ASN A 159 13.57 15.06 28.50
C ASN A 159 12.78 15.39 27.21
N ILE A 160 11.77 14.58 26.88
CA ILE A 160 10.96 14.72 25.68
C ILE A 160 9.92 15.83 25.86
N LYS A 161 9.58 16.53 24.77
CA LYS A 161 8.55 17.58 24.81
C LYS A 161 7.20 17.01 25.21
N LYS A 162 6.52 17.73 26.10
CA LYS A 162 5.17 17.38 26.54
C LYS A 162 4.22 17.36 25.34
N ILE A 163 3.47 16.27 25.20
CA ILE A 163 2.39 16.16 24.23
C ILE A 163 1.15 16.85 24.81
N GLU A 164 0.50 17.71 24.00
CA GLU A 164 -0.74 18.38 24.38
C GLU A 164 -1.89 17.39 24.63
N ASP A 165 -2.74 17.73 25.59
CA ASP A 165 -3.93 16.94 25.92
C ASP A 165 -4.89 16.89 24.70
N ASN A 166 -5.61 15.77 24.50
CA ASN A 166 -6.42 15.47 23.30
C ASN A 166 -5.67 15.29 21.97
N SER A 167 -4.34 15.22 21.97
CA SER A 167 -3.56 14.98 20.75
C SER A 167 -3.83 13.59 20.13
N ASN A 168 -3.90 13.53 18.79
CA ASN A 168 -3.98 12.26 18.06
C ASN A 168 -2.60 11.66 17.73
N LEU A 169 -1.50 12.27 18.19
CA LEU A 169 -0.15 11.90 17.78
C LEU A 169 0.25 10.47 18.17
N LEU A 170 -0.32 9.90 19.24
CA LEU A 170 0.03 8.57 19.74
C LEU A 170 -0.87 7.45 19.19
N ILE A 171 -2.04 7.77 18.66
CA ILE A 171 -3.04 6.77 18.27
C ILE A 171 -3.34 6.93 16.80
N VAL A 172 -2.91 5.93 16.03
CA VAL A 172 -3.15 5.88 14.59
C VAL A 172 -3.97 4.63 14.33
N GLU A 173 -5.26 4.82 14.07
CA GLU A 173 -6.06 3.76 13.49
C GLU A 173 -5.51 3.45 12.10
N ILE A 174 -4.93 2.26 11.95
CA ILE A 174 -4.55 1.74 10.64
C ILE A 174 -5.75 0.95 10.16
N PRO A 175 -6.68 1.54 9.36
CA PRO A 175 -7.79 0.76 8.83
C PRO A 175 -7.19 -0.44 8.09
N ASN A 176 -7.66 -1.65 8.41
CA ASN A 176 -7.35 -2.76 7.52
C ASN A 176 -8.03 -2.40 6.21
N SER A 177 -7.23 -2.32 5.15
CA SER A 177 -7.64 -1.87 3.82
C SER A 177 -8.94 -2.55 3.42
N SER A 178 -10.03 -1.82 3.68
CA SER A 178 -11.39 -2.01 3.23
C SER A 178 -11.66 -3.36 2.57
N ILE A 179 -11.92 -4.39 3.39
CA ILE A 179 -12.99 -5.31 3.06
C ILE A 179 -14.29 -4.64 3.56
N ARG A 180 -14.59 -3.44 3.06
CA ARG A 180 -15.99 -3.09 2.89
C ARG A 180 -16.40 -3.91 1.69
N TYR A 181 -17.01 -5.08 1.93
CA TYR A 181 -17.93 -5.63 0.94
C TYR A 181 -19.07 -4.61 0.84
N ILE A 182 -18.84 -3.54 0.07
CA ILE A 182 -19.97 -2.99 -0.64
C ILE A 182 -20.18 -4.04 -1.71
N GLU A 183 -21.24 -4.84 -1.57
CA GLU A 183 -21.83 -5.61 -2.66
C GLU A 183 -22.32 -4.65 -3.75
N LYS A 184 -21.41 -3.83 -4.30
CA LYS A 184 -21.65 -3.21 -5.58
C LYS A 184 -21.34 -4.30 -6.58
N GLU A 185 -22.39 -4.88 -7.15
CA GLU A 185 -22.27 -5.58 -8.41
C GLU A 185 -21.44 -4.70 -9.35
N TYR A 186 -20.40 -5.29 -9.94
CA TYR A 186 -19.52 -4.55 -10.83
C TYR A 186 -20.34 -3.96 -11.97
N ASN A 187 -20.42 -2.64 -12.03
CA ASN A 187 -21.16 -1.94 -13.08
C ASN A 187 -20.22 -1.58 -14.22
N LYS A 188 -20.22 -2.43 -15.27
CA LYS A 188 -19.39 -2.22 -16.46
C LYS A 188 -19.67 -0.86 -17.13
N VAL A 189 -20.91 -0.38 -17.11
CA VAL A 189 -21.28 0.90 -17.73
C VAL A 189 -20.70 2.07 -16.94
N GLU A 190 -20.81 2.04 -15.61
CA GLU A 190 -20.21 3.05 -14.72
C GLU A 190 -18.69 3.10 -14.89
N PHE A 191 -18.04 1.92 -14.93
CA PHE A 191 -16.61 1.80 -15.20
C PHE A 191 -16.20 2.45 -16.54
N ILE A 192 -16.87 2.12 -17.64
CA ILE A 192 -16.56 2.67 -18.97
C ILE A 192 -16.75 4.19 -18.97
N ASN A 193 -17.84 4.67 -18.37
CA ASN A 193 -18.13 6.10 -18.28
C ASN A 193 -17.05 6.83 -17.50
N LYS A 194 -16.61 6.28 -16.36
CA LYS A 194 -15.60 6.90 -15.51
C LYS A 194 -14.21 6.90 -16.16
N ILE A 195 -13.82 5.80 -16.81
CA ILE A 195 -12.58 5.76 -17.60
C ILE A 195 -12.61 6.82 -18.71
N THR A 196 -13.72 6.93 -19.42
CA THR A 196 -13.89 7.93 -20.49
C THR A 196 -13.80 9.35 -19.95
N GLU A 197 -14.41 9.64 -18.80
CA GLU A 197 -14.33 10.92 -18.12
C GLU A 197 -12.89 11.26 -17.74
N LEU A 198 -12.17 10.32 -17.11
CA LEU A 198 -10.78 10.50 -16.68
C LEU A 198 -9.83 10.73 -17.86
N LYS A 199 -10.04 10.02 -18.99
CA LYS A 199 -9.31 10.26 -20.24
C LYS A 199 -9.52 11.69 -20.73
N LYS A 200 -10.77 12.17 -20.78
CA LYS A 200 -11.09 13.54 -21.18
C LYS A 200 -10.46 14.57 -20.24
N GLN A 201 -10.56 14.36 -18.93
CA GLN A 201 -9.92 15.23 -17.93
C GLN A 201 -8.40 15.27 -18.13
N PHE A 202 -7.76 14.12 -18.36
CA PHE A 202 -6.33 14.05 -18.64
C PHE A 202 -5.96 14.83 -19.90
N GLN A 203 -6.66 14.62 -21.00
CA GLN A 203 -6.43 15.32 -22.27
C GLN A 203 -6.60 16.83 -22.13
N ASN A 204 -7.61 17.28 -21.38
CA ASN A 204 -7.86 18.70 -21.12
C ASN A 204 -6.73 19.36 -20.32
N ILE A 205 -6.14 18.65 -19.35
CA ILE A 205 -5.05 19.15 -18.52
C ILE A 205 -3.69 19.06 -19.25
N PHE A 206 -3.50 18.02 -20.07
CA PHE A 206 -2.25 17.66 -20.74
C PHE A 206 -2.44 17.64 -22.28
N GLN A 207 -2.72 18.81 -22.83
CA GLN A 207 -3.10 18.99 -24.24
C GLN A 207 -1.95 18.73 -25.22
N CYS A 208 -0.70 18.99 -24.84
CA CYS A 208 0.46 18.94 -25.72
C CYS A 208 1.47 17.86 -25.32
N LYS A 209 2.39 17.53 -26.24
CA LYS A 209 3.41 16.48 -26.01
C LYS A 209 4.27 16.75 -24.77
N ILE A 210 4.64 18.01 -24.54
CA ILE A 210 5.45 18.42 -23.38
C ILE A 210 4.69 18.19 -22.08
N SER A 211 3.43 18.62 -22.00
CA SER A 211 2.62 18.45 -20.79
C SER A 211 2.29 16.98 -20.53
N ARG A 212 2.10 16.15 -21.56
CA ARG A 212 1.99 14.69 -21.41
C ARG A 212 3.28 14.03 -20.93
N LYS A 213 4.45 14.54 -21.32
CA LYS A 213 5.73 14.09 -20.77
C LYS A 213 5.84 14.49 -19.29
N LEU A 214 5.43 15.70 -18.93
CA LEU A 214 5.42 16.19 -17.54
C LEU A 214 4.55 15.34 -16.61
N SER A 215 3.41 14.82 -17.08
CA SER A 215 2.52 14.00 -16.26
C SER A 215 3.21 12.75 -15.67
N LYS A 216 4.27 12.25 -16.32
CA LYS A 216 5.04 11.09 -15.85
C LYS A 216 5.89 11.39 -14.61
N PHE A 217 6.19 12.65 -14.34
CA PHE A 217 7.06 13.09 -13.24
C PHE A 217 6.33 13.29 -11.91
N LYS A 218 5.12 12.76 -11.76
CA LYS A 218 4.32 12.85 -10.52
C LYS A 218 5.02 12.31 -9.25
N TYR A 219 6.07 11.48 -9.39
CA TYR A 219 6.89 11.01 -8.28
C TYR A 219 7.70 12.14 -7.61
N LEU A 220 7.99 13.22 -8.34
CA LEU A 220 8.73 14.39 -7.86
C LEU A 220 7.99 15.19 -6.78
N LEU A 221 6.69 14.95 -6.56
CA LEU A 221 5.91 15.60 -5.49
C LEU A 221 6.46 15.39 -4.08
N LYS A 222 7.29 14.36 -3.89
CA LYS A 222 7.92 14.06 -2.60
C LYS A 222 9.29 14.71 -2.42
N MET A 223 9.82 15.35 -3.46
CA MET A 223 11.15 15.92 -3.49
C MET A 223 11.10 17.41 -3.15
N SER A 224 12.25 17.96 -2.77
CA SER A 224 12.42 19.40 -2.54
C SER A 224 12.35 20.19 -3.84
N ASP A 225 12.03 21.47 -3.73
CA ASP A 225 11.89 22.37 -4.89
C ASP A 225 13.16 22.45 -5.75
N LEU A 226 14.33 22.39 -5.11
CA LEU A 226 15.62 22.37 -5.78
C LEU A 226 15.82 21.09 -6.60
N GLU A 227 15.47 19.93 -6.04
CA GLU A 227 15.57 18.64 -6.74
C GLU A 227 14.59 18.56 -7.91
N ILE A 228 13.36 19.05 -7.71
CA ILE A 228 12.36 19.16 -8.79
C ILE A 228 12.93 20.00 -9.93
N GLN A 229 13.52 21.16 -9.60
CA GLN A 229 14.10 22.05 -10.58
C GLN A 229 15.21 21.38 -11.38
N GLN A 230 16.20 20.79 -10.69
CA GLN A 230 17.31 20.08 -11.32
C GLN A 230 16.83 18.97 -12.27
N LYS A 231 15.86 18.15 -11.83
CA LYS A 231 15.35 17.03 -12.62
C LYS A 231 14.54 17.46 -13.84
N ILE A 232 13.76 18.54 -13.73
CA ILE A 232 12.97 19.03 -14.84
C ILE A 232 13.87 19.76 -15.85
N ASP A 233 14.81 20.58 -15.41
CA ASP A 233 15.72 21.29 -16.31
C ASP A 233 16.73 20.33 -17.00
N GLU A 234 17.00 19.14 -16.44
CA GLU A 234 17.76 18.06 -17.09
C GLU A 234 17.00 17.44 -18.29
N VAL A 235 15.67 17.31 -18.17
CA VAL A 235 14.83 16.58 -19.13
C VAL A 235 14.20 17.49 -20.19
N PHE A 236 14.06 18.77 -19.87
CA PHE A 236 13.46 19.81 -20.69
C PHE A 236 14.51 20.89 -21.00
N VAL A 237 14.08 21.99 -21.61
CA VAL A 237 15.00 23.08 -21.98
C VAL A 237 15.45 23.82 -20.72
N GLU A 238 16.71 24.26 -20.68
CA GLU A 238 17.26 25.04 -19.57
C GLU A 238 16.38 26.27 -19.26
N GLY A 239 16.05 26.46 -17.99
CA GLY A 239 15.15 27.54 -17.54
C GLY A 239 13.66 27.26 -17.72
N PHE A 240 13.26 26.03 -18.08
CA PHE A 240 11.86 25.62 -18.15
C PHE A 240 11.14 25.85 -16.82
N THR A 241 11.78 25.47 -15.70
CA THR A 241 11.23 25.64 -14.35
C THR A 241 11.02 27.11 -13.98
N LYS A 242 11.93 28.00 -14.39
CA LYS A 242 11.84 29.45 -14.17
C LYS A 242 10.66 30.06 -14.91
N ASN A 243 10.42 29.62 -16.14
CA ASN A 243 9.34 30.13 -16.99
C ASN A 243 7.98 29.54 -16.62
N TYR A 244 7.93 28.24 -16.26
CA TYR A 244 6.70 27.54 -15.97
C TYR A 244 6.22 27.74 -14.52
N GLY A 245 7.16 27.91 -13.58
CA GLY A 245 6.89 28.03 -12.15
C GLY A 245 6.77 26.68 -11.44
N ILE A 246 7.46 26.54 -10.31
CA ILE A 246 7.49 25.30 -9.50
C ILE A 246 6.10 24.94 -8.96
N GLU A 247 5.31 25.92 -8.53
CA GLU A 247 3.96 25.65 -8.01
C GLU A 247 3.04 25.10 -9.11
N ASN A 248 3.10 25.65 -10.33
CA ASN A 248 2.38 25.11 -11.48
C ASN A 248 2.79 23.67 -11.81
N LEU A 249 4.08 23.32 -11.67
CA LEU A 249 4.55 21.94 -11.83
C LEU A 249 3.94 21.03 -10.77
N LYS A 250 3.98 21.42 -9.49
CA LYS A 250 3.38 20.66 -8.40
C LYS A 250 1.89 20.45 -8.61
N GLU A 251 1.15 21.46 -9.07
CA GLU A 251 -0.27 21.32 -9.42
C GLU A 251 -0.50 20.31 -10.53
N LYS A 252 0.27 20.37 -11.63
CA LYS A 252 0.20 19.38 -12.70
C LYS A 252 0.53 17.98 -12.22
N PHE A 253 1.53 17.83 -11.36
CA PHE A 253 1.88 16.54 -10.77
C PHE A 253 0.77 16.00 -9.87
N LYS A 254 0.13 16.85 -9.05
CA LYS A 254 -1.03 16.49 -8.22
C LYS A 254 -2.19 16.01 -9.10
N ALA A 255 -2.52 16.76 -10.14
CA ALA A 255 -3.58 16.42 -11.09
C ALA A 255 -3.30 15.09 -11.79
N SER A 256 -2.08 14.89 -12.31
CA SER A 256 -1.70 13.62 -12.93
C SER A 256 -1.76 12.46 -11.94
N LYS A 257 -1.31 12.66 -10.69
CA LYS A 257 -1.34 11.63 -9.66
C LYS A 257 -2.76 11.20 -9.33
N GLY A 258 -3.68 12.15 -9.17
CA GLY A 258 -5.10 11.87 -8.92
C GLY A 258 -5.72 11.05 -10.03
N ILE A 259 -5.63 11.53 -11.28
CA ILE A 259 -6.23 10.85 -12.44
C ILE A 259 -5.66 9.44 -12.63
N VAL A 260 -4.33 9.31 -12.60
CA VAL A 260 -3.67 8.00 -12.79
C VAL A 260 -4.02 7.02 -11.68
N TYR A 261 -4.09 7.49 -10.43
CA TYR A 261 -4.51 6.67 -9.30
C TYR A 261 -5.94 6.13 -9.49
N GLU A 262 -6.88 6.98 -9.92
CA GLU A 262 -8.25 6.56 -10.21
C GLU A 262 -8.32 5.56 -11.36
N ILE A 263 -7.60 5.81 -12.46
CA ILE A 263 -7.53 4.87 -13.59
C ILE A 263 -7.01 3.50 -13.13
N ILE A 264 -5.91 3.46 -12.38
CA ILE A 264 -5.35 2.19 -11.87
C ILE A 264 -6.35 1.50 -10.95
N SER A 265 -7.02 2.23 -10.06
CA SER A 265 -8.04 1.66 -9.16
C SER A 265 -9.17 1.00 -9.93
N LEU A 266 -9.69 1.67 -10.96
CA LEU A 266 -10.74 1.15 -11.84
C LEU A 266 -10.28 -0.07 -12.62
N LEU A 267 -9.06 -0.06 -13.17
CA LEU A 267 -8.50 -1.21 -13.89
C LEU A 267 -8.30 -2.42 -12.98
N LEU A 268 -7.86 -2.21 -11.73
CA LEU A 268 -7.78 -3.30 -10.74
C LEU A 268 -9.16 -3.84 -10.37
N GLU A 269 -10.20 -3.01 -10.30
CA GLU A 269 -11.59 -3.46 -10.12
C GLU A 269 -12.05 -4.32 -11.29
N TYR A 270 -11.82 -3.85 -12.51
CA TYR A 270 -12.12 -4.59 -13.73
C TYR A 270 -11.40 -5.94 -13.79
N ILE A 271 -10.08 -5.98 -13.55
CA ILE A 271 -9.29 -7.22 -13.53
C ILE A 271 -9.82 -8.17 -12.46
N ARG A 272 -10.08 -7.69 -11.23
CA ARG A 272 -10.61 -8.53 -10.15
C ARG A 272 -11.95 -9.15 -10.50
N TRP A 273 -12.83 -8.39 -11.15
CA TRP A 273 -14.13 -8.90 -11.59
C TRP A 273 -13.96 -9.93 -12.71
N ASN A 274 -13.18 -9.60 -13.75
CA ASN A 274 -12.97 -10.45 -14.92
C ASN A 274 -12.35 -11.82 -14.55
N TYR A 275 -11.43 -11.84 -13.58
CA TYR A 275 -10.73 -13.04 -13.12
C TYR A 275 -11.27 -13.60 -11.80
N LYS A 276 -12.48 -13.20 -11.38
CA LYS A 276 -13.16 -13.70 -10.18
C LYS A 276 -12.25 -13.76 -8.94
N ALA A 277 -11.51 -12.68 -8.68
CA ALA A 277 -10.47 -12.66 -7.65
C ALA A 277 -10.95 -13.05 -6.23
N ASN A 278 -12.25 -12.89 -5.94
CA ASN A 278 -12.84 -13.29 -4.65
C ASN A 278 -13.00 -14.82 -4.51
N GLU A 279 -13.03 -15.54 -5.62
CA GLU A 279 -13.14 -17.01 -5.70
C GLU A 279 -11.78 -17.67 -5.94
N LYS A 280 -10.71 -16.89 -6.11
CA LYS A 280 -9.37 -17.41 -6.40
C LYS A 280 -8.79 -18.11 -5.18
N ASP A 281 -8.44 -19.38 -5.38
CA ASP A 281 -7.56 -20.13 -4.51
C ASP A 281 -6.14 -20.10 -5.06
N PHE A 282 -5.19 -19.81 -4.18
CA PHE A 282 -3.76 -19.81 -4.48
C PHE A 282 -3.09 -21.09 -3.96
N ASN A 283 -2.06 -21.52 -4.67
CA ASN A 283 -1.20 -22.62 -4.30
C ASN A 283 -0.28 -22.22 -3.14
N ILE A 284 -0.38 -22.96 -2.03
CA ILE A 284 0.39 -22.70 -0.81
C ILE A 284 1.90 -22.72 -1.09
N LEU A 285 2.38 -23.72 -1.86
CA LEU A 285 3.79 -23.87 -2.16
C LEU A 285 4.31 -22.68 -2.97
N THR A 286 3.51 -22.18 -3.91
CA THR A 286 3.82 -21.00 -4.71
C THR A 286 3.97 -19.76 -3.83
N LEU A 287 3.01 -19.53 -2.91
CA LEU A 287 3.07 -18.40 -1.97
C LEU A 287 4.25 -18.48 -0.99
N GLU A 288 4.54 -19.67 -0.46
CA GLU A 288 5.69 -19.89 0.44
C GLU A 288 7.02 -19.67 -0.25
N LYS A 289 7.15 -20.12 -1.51
CA LYS A 289 8.33 -19.85 -2.34
C LYS A 289 8.49 -18.34 -2.59
N PHE A 290 7.39 -17.61 -2.83
CA PHE A 290 7.42 -16.14 -2.89
C PHE A 290 7.80 -15.47 -1.56
N GLY A 291 7.89 -16.21 -0.45
CA GLY A 291 8.32 -15.69 0.85
C GLY A 291 7.16 -15.30 1.78
N LEU A 292 5.92 -15.67 1.45
CA LEU A 292 4.78 -15.50 2.34
C LEU A 292 4.76 -16.60 3.40
N GLU A 293 4.07 -16.35 4.51
CA GLU A 293 3.87 -17.33 5.57
C GLU A 293 2.40 -17.45 5.97
N CYS A 294 2.04 -18.57 6.58
CA CYS A 294 0.68 -18.81 7.02
C CYS A 294 0.30 -17.83 8.15
N CYS A 295 -0.95 -17.38 8.13
CA CYS A 295 -1.51 -16.63 9.24
C CYS A 295 -1.52 -17.48 10.53
N ILE A 296 -1.05 -16.91 11.64
CA ILE A 296 -0.93 -17.61 12.94
C ILE A 296 -2.25 -18.25 13.39
N SER A 297 -3.39 -17.60 13.13
CA SER A 297 -4.71 -18.18 13.48
C SER A 297 -4.99 -19.45 12.67
N CYS A 298 -4.75 -19.40 11.35
CA CYS A 298 -4.95 -20.55 10.48
C CYS A 298 -3.96 -21.68 10.79
N GLU A 299 -2.72 -21.34 11.12
CA GLU A 299 -1.68 -22.31 11.49
C GLU A 299 -2.02 -23.03 12.81
N LYS A 300 -2.58 -22.32 13.80
CA LYS A 300 -3.05 -22.94 15.05
C LYS A 300 -4.25 -23.84 14.82
N GLU A 301 -5.21 -23.39 14.03
CA GLU A 301 -6.40 -24.17 13.68
C GLU A 301 -6.02 -25.45 12.93
N SER A 302 -5.09 -25.39 11.97
CA SER A 302 -4.65 -26.59 11.23
C SER A 302 -3.92 -27.60 12.12
N LYS A 303 -3.06 -27.13 13.04
CA LYS A 303 -2.36 -27.98 14.01
C LYS A 303 -3.32 -28.67 14.99
N ASN A 304 -4.35 -27.97 15.46
CA ASN A 304 -5.37 -28.54 16.35
C ASN A 304 -6.22 -29.61 15.65
N VAL A 305 -6.56 -29.42 14.36
CA VAL A 305 -7.29 -30.43 13.57
C VAL A 305 -6.48 -31.72 13.38
N LEU A 306 -5.15 -31.61 13.25
CA LEU A 306 -4.26 -32.77 13.15
C LEU A 306 -4.12 -33.52 14.48
N GLN A 307 -4.12 -32.81 15.62
CA GLN A 307 -4.05 -33.45 16.95
C GLN A 307 -5.34 -34.17 17.35
N HIS A 308 -6.49 -33.77 16.83
CA HIS A 308 -7.78 -34.47 17.06
C HIS A 308 -8.06 -35.61 16.07
N ARG A 309 -7.14 -35.89 15.15
CA ARG A 309 -7.22 -36.99 14.17
C ARG A 309 -6.23 -38.12 14.44
N VAL A 310 -5.52 -38.08 15.58
CA VAL A 310 -4.60 -39.12 16.05
C VAL A 310 -5.25 -39.90 17.19
#